data_AF-A0A7W9G4J2-F1
#
_entry.id   AF-A0A7W9G4J2-F1
#
_cell.length_a   1.000
_cell.length_b   1.000
_cell.length_c   1.000
_cell.angle_alpha   90.00
_cell.angle_beta   90.00
_cell.angle_gamma   90.00
#
_symmetry.space_group_name_H-M   'P 1'
#
loop_
_entity.id
_entity.type
_entity.pdbx_description
1 polymer ?
#
loop_
_entity_poly.entity_id
_entity_poly.type
_entity_poly.pdbx_seq_one_letter_code
_entity_poly.pdbx_strand_id
1 'polypeptide(L)'
;MAKRRLRTGPTAALPAKPDPAELLRIVRLADPGAKKDGDDIVATDVRVYAPVEAESELTGGELEKVWAVRVAAEGPLPLNFFDRYLAEGLAFRLKGLAVCRGEVTDPADEEESGPAVILPARPAAEELAPLLEQDEEDEFAFTAGDIRAVLVPEKGQPPAVQELLPFAVELTAIELRGDEPAKLGALALELAESLNGLVVDRWRFRVDAAEDLVPPTRE
;
A
#
# COMPACT_ATOMS: atom_id res chain seq x y z
N MET A 1 14.97 -17.00 20.13
CA MET A 1 14.88 -17.15 18.66
C MET A 1 13.81 -16.25 18.02
N ALA A 2 12.65 -16.03 18.65
CA ALA A 2 11.58 -15.16 18.12
C ALA A 2 12.04 -13.70 17.86
N LYS A 3 12.74 -13.06 18.83
CA LYS A 3 13.25 -11.68 18.71
C LYS A 3 14.12 -11.43 17.47
N ARG A 4 14.98 -12.38 17.10
CA ARG A 4 15.86 -12.26 15.90
C ARG A 4 15.03 -12.23 14.62
N ARG A 5 13.91 -12.94 14.56
CA ARG A 5 13.04 -13.00 13.38
C ARG A 5 12.23 -11.70 13.19
N LEU A 6 11.87 -11.02 14.27
CA LEU A 6 11.18 -9.72 14.25
C LEU A 6 12.06 -8.61 13.67
N ARG A 7 13.37 -8.65 13.93
CA ARG A 7 14.31 -7.66 13.37
C ARG A 7 14.68 -7.94 11.92
N THR A 8 14.69 -9.21 11.50
CA THR A 8 15.20 -9.59 10.17
C THR A 8 14.15 -9.57 9.06
N GLY A 9 12.90 -9.92 9.36
CA GLY A 9 11.81 -9.96 8.37
C GLY A 9 10.89 -8.76 8.50
N PRO A 10 10.07 -8.46 7.48
CA PRO A 10 9.09 -7.38 7.53
C PRO A 10 8.17 -7.50 8.74
N THR A 11 8.09 -6.44 9.52
CA THR A 11 7.33 -6.40 10.77
C THR A 11 6.72 -5.02 10.93
N ALA A 12 5.41 -4.94 11.17
CA ALA A 12 4.78 -3.72 11.65
C ALA A 12 4.90 -3.67 13.18
N ALA A 13 5.58 -2.66 13.70
CA ALA A 13 5.72 -2.39 15.12
C ALA A 13 4.69 -1.32 15.53
N LEU A 14 3.68 -1.72 16.29
CA LEU A 14 2.48 -0.93 16.56
C LEU A 14 2.46 -0.41 18.00
N PRO A 15 1.92 0.79 18.26
CA PRO A 15 1.86 1.38 19.61
C PRO A 15 0.84 0.67 20.53
N ALA A 16 -0.10 -0.08 19.97
CA ALA A 16 -1.14 -0.82 20.69
C ALA A 16 -1.42 -2.16 20.02
N LYS A 17 -1.98 -3.11 20.78
CA LYS A 17 -2.40 -4.41 20.23
C LYS A 17 -3.51 -4.16 19.21
N PRO A 18 -3.35 -4.53 17.93
CA PRO A 18 -4.39 -4.35 16.95
C PRO A 18 -5.54 -5.32 17.23
N ASP A 19 -6.77 -4.86 16.99
CA ASP A 19 -7.93 -5.74 16.98
C ASP A 19 -7.83 -6.74 15.81
N PRO A 20 -8.03 -8.06 16.02
CA PRO A 20 -7.89 -9.04 14.96
C PRO A 20 -8.89 -8.90 13.80
N ALA A 21 -10.07 -8.32 14.02
CA ALA A 21 -11.02 -8.07 12.94
C ALA A 21 -10.59 -6.86 12.12
N GLU A 22 -10.11 -5.80 12.78
CA GLU A 22 -9.55 -4.64 12.12
C GLU A 22 -8.29 -4.97 11.32
N LEU A 23 -7.38 -5.76 11.88
CA LEU A 23 -6.18 -6.22 11.17
C LEU A 23 -6.53 -6.98 9.89
N LEU A 24 -7.52 -7.89 9.95
CA LEU A 24 -8.01 -8.58 8.76
C LEU A 24 -8.65 -7.62 7.75
N ARG A 25 -9.44 -6.65 8.22
CA ARG A 25 -10.07 -5.64 7.36
C ARG A 25 -9.01 -4.86 6.57
N ILE A 26 -7.93 -4.44 7.25
CA ILE A 26 -6.83 -3.70 6.63
C ILE A 26 -6.08 -4.59 5.62
N VAL A 27 -5.73 -5.83 5.99
CA VAL A 27 -5.06 -6.76 5.06
C VAL A 27 -5.90 -6.99 3.79
N ARG A 28 -7.23 -6.98 3.90
CA ARG A 28 -8.13 -7.12 2.75
C ARG A 28 -8.12 -5.98 1.76
N LEU A 29 -7.62 -4.80 2.14
CA LEU A 29 -7.38 -3.72 1.20
C LEU A 29 -6.23 -4.06 0.25
N ALA A 30 -5.22 -4.81 0.72
CA ALA A 30 -4.11 -5.27 -0.11
C ALA A 30 -4.40 -6.60 -0.84
N ASP A 31 -5.19 -7.48 -0.22
CA ASP A 31 -5.65 -8.75 -0.78
C ASP A 31 -7.10 -9.07 -0.39
N PRO A 32 -8.08 -8.85 -1.29
CA PRO A 32 -9.50 -9.15 -1.02
C PRO A 32 -9.77 -10.60 -0.60
N GLY A 33 -8.90 -11.55 -1.02
CA GLY A 33 -8.99 -12.96 -0.68
C GLY A 33 -8.48 -13.32 0.73
N ALA A 34 -7.92 -12.35 1.47
CA ALA A 34 -7.32 -12.61 2.76
C ALA A 34 -8.33 -13.16 3.79
N LYS A 35 -7.86 -14.12 4.58
CA LYS A 35 -8.69 -14.87 5.54
C LYS A 35 -7.91 -15.22 6.81
N LYS A 36 -8.64 -15.46 7.89
CA LYS A 36 -8.07 -15.97 9.13
C LYS A 36 -7.64 -17.43 8.97
N ASP A 37 -6.53 -17.77 9.59
CA ASP A 37 -6.02 -19.12 9.77
C ASP A 37 -5.57 -19.27 11.23
N GLY A 38 -6.51 -19.68 12.10
CA GLY A 38 -6.32 -19.59 13.54
C GLY A 38 -6.23 -18.12 14.00
N ASP A 39 -5.15 -17.78 14.70
CA ASP A 39 -4.84 -16.42 15.15
C ASP A 39 -4.06 -15.61 14.09
N ASP A 40 -3.63 -16.25 13.01
CA ASP A 40 -2.90 -15.61 11.90
C ASP A 40 -3.87 -15.20 10.77
N ILE A 41 -3.37 -14.42 9.83
CA ILE A 41 -4.05 -14.09 8.57
C ILE A 41 -3.18 -14.58 7.41
N VAL A 42 -3.81 -15.21 6.43
CA VAL A 42 -3.19 -15.61 5.17
C VAL A 42 -3.73 -14.72 4.06
N ALA A 43 -2.83 -14.10 3.32
CA ALA A 43 -3.08 -13.26 2.15
C ALA A 43 -2.16 -13.73 1.01
N THR A 44 -2.74 -14.32 -0.03
CA THR A 44 -2.00 -14.97 -1.13
C THR A 44 -0.94 -15.95 -0.55
N ASP A 45 0.35 -15.74 -0.85
CA ASP A 45 1.47 -16.54 -0.36
C ASP A 45 2.16 -15.85 0.84
N VAL A 46 1.45 -15.03 1.60
CA VAL A 46 1.99 -14.31 2.76
C VAL A 46 1.17 -14.62 4.01
N ARG A 47 1.87 -14.86 5.11
CA ARG A 47 1.31 -15.00 6.45
C ARG A 47 1.60 -13.76 7.28
N VAL A 48 0.54 -13.17 7.81
CA VAL A 48 0.56 -12.15 8.85
C VAL A 48 0.33 -12.86 10.18
N TYR A 49 1.36 -12.92 11.01
CA TYR A 49 1.31 -13.63 12.29
C TYR A 49 0.53 -12.84 13.33
N ALA A 50 -0.07 -13.57 14.28
CA ALA A 50 -0.72 -13.00 15.45
C ALA A 50 0.18 -11.94 16.15
N PRO A 51 -0.39 -10.80 16.58
CA PRO A 51 0.39 -9.75 17.26
C PRO A 51 1.02 -10.25 18.56
N VAL A 52 2.31 -9.95 18.75
CA VAL A 52 3.04 -10.27 19.98
C VAL A 52 3.60 -9.02 20.63
N GLU A 53 3.58 -8.96 21.96
CA GLU A 53 4.25 -7.88 22.69
C GLU A 53 5.77 -7.98 22.50
N ALA A 54 6.40 -6.82 22.25
CA ALA A 54 7.84 -6.69 22.04
C ALA A 54 8.40 -5.55 22.90
N GLU A 55 9.72 -5.61 23.13
CA GLU A 55 10.45 -4.55 23.82
C GLU A 55 10.62 -3.33 22.91
N SER A 56 10.67 -2.13 23.50
CA SER A 56 10.88 -0.86 22.80
C SER A 56 12.17 -0.81 21.97
N GLU A 57 13.17 -1.62 22.31
CA GLU A 57 14.39 -1.79 21.50
C GLU A 57 14.13 -2.28 20.07
N LEU A 58 12.96 -2.88 19.79
CA LEU A 58 12.61 -3.29 18.42
C LEU A 58 12.56 -2.09 17.46
N THR A 59 12.14 -0.92 17.97
CA THR A 59 12.03 0.33 17.22
C THR A 59 13.10 1.34 17.64
N GLY A 60 14.23 0.88 18.21
CA GLY A 60 15.26 1.78 18.72
C GLY A 60 14.83 2.68 19.89
N GLY A 61 13.69 2.40 20.53
CA GLY A 61 13.12 3.22 21.60
C GLY A 61 12.10 4.28 21.13
N GLU A 62 11.78 4.37 19.84
CA GLU A 62 10.81 5.35 19.33
C GLU A 62 9.37 5.11 19.82
N LEU A 63 9.01 3.86 20.11
CA LEU A 63 7.73 3.50 20.69
C LEU A 63 7.94 2.99 22.12
N GLU A 64 7.18 3.55 23.07
CA GLU A 64 7.24 3.11 24.48
C GLU A 64 6.66 1.71 24.68
N LYS A 65 5.60 1.38 23.94
CA LYS A 65 4.94 0.06 23.92
C LYS A 65 4.93 -0.45 22.50
N VAL A 66 5.30 -1.72 22.30
CA VAL A 66 5.42 -2.30 20.97
C VAL A 66 4.63 -3.60 20.87
N TRP A 67 3.73 -3.64 19.90
CA TRP A 67 3.08 -4.86 19.42
C TRP A 67 3.59 -5.16 18.03
N ALA A 68 4.33 -6.26 17.89
CA ALA A 68 4.93 -6.68 16.63
C ALA A 68 3.96 -7.58 15.86
N VAL A 69 3.64 -7.18 14.64
CA VAL A 69 2.91 -7.98 13.65
C VAL A 69 3.90 -8.37 12.57
N ARG A 70 4.37 -9.62 12.63
CA ARG A 70 5.35 -10.13 11.66
C ARG A 70 4.64 -10.54 10.38
N VAL A 71 5.23 -10.22 9.24
CA VAL A 71 4.79 -10.65 7.92
C VAL A 71 5.86 -11.57 7.33
N ALA A 72 5.46 -12.71 6.76
CA ALA A 72 6.39 -13.61 6.08
C ALA A 72 5.76 -14.26 4.86
N ALA A 73 6.48 -14.24 3.74
CA ALA A 73 6.14 -15.02 2.57
C ALA A 73 6.31 -16.53 2.82
N GLU A 74 5.37 -17.33 2.32
CA GLU A 74 5.38 -18.79 2.25
C GLU A 74 5.77 -19.22 0.83
N GLY A 75 7.05 -19.44 0.53
CA GLY A 75 7.45 -19.98 -0.78
C GLY A 75 8.90 -19.69 -1.18
N PRO A 76 9.46 -20.40 -2.18
CA PRO A 76 10.85 -20.26 -2.60
C PRO A 76 11.11 -19.21 -3.70
N LEU A 77 10.16 -18.34 -4.06
CA LEU A 77 10.24 -17.54 -5.30
C LEU A 77 10.08 -16.01 -5.14
N PRO A 78 10.61 -15.24 -6.12
CA PRO A 78 10.75 -13.80 -6.06
C PRO A 78 9.50 -13.15 -6.63
N LEU A 79 8.56 -12.75 -5.77
CA LEU A 79 7.46 -11.89 -6.19
C LEU A 79 7.39 -10.70 -5.24
N ASN A 80 7.90 -9.59 -5.79
CA ASN A 80 7.78 -8.18 -5.39
C ASN A 80 7.46 -7.98 -3.92
N PHE A 81 8.41 -7.52 -3.10
CA PHE A 81 8.26 -6.67 -1.90
C PHE A 81 6.92 -6.68 -1.10
N PHE A 82 6.09 -7.71 -1.19
CA PHE A 82 4.67 -7.64 -0.84
C PHE A 82 4.53 -7.87 0.65
N ASP A 83 5.36 -8.74 1.21
CA ASP A 83 5.53 -8.85 2.65
C ASP A 83 6.06 -7.53 3.27
N ARG A 84 6.98 -6.85 2.60
CA ARG A 84 7.49 -5.53 3.00
C ARG A 84 6.41 -4.45 2.92
N TYR A 85 5.74 -4.30 1.78
CA TYR A 85 4.66 -3.34 1.59
C TYR A 85 3.48 -3.63 2.50
N LEU A 86 3.14 -4.89 2.74
CA LEU A 86 2.10 -5.26 3.69
C LEU A 86 2.50 -4.82 5.11
N ALA A 87 3.75 -5.02 5.53
CA ALA A 87 4.23 -4.54 6.83
C ALA A 87 4.23 -3.00 6.93
N GLU A 88 4.71 -2.30 5.90
CA GLU A 88 4.74 -0.83 5.87
C GLU A 88 3.33 -0.22 5.82
N GLY A 89 2.44 -0.73 4.98
CA GLY A 89 1.05 -0.28 4.88
C GLY A 89 0.24 -0.58 6.13
N LEU A 90 0.54 -1.69 6.83
CA LEU A 90 -0.01 -1.97 8.16
C LEU A 90 0.50 -0.96 9.20
N ALA A 91 1.81 -0.70 9.21
CA ALA A 91 2.42 0.27 10.11
C ALA A 91 1.85 1.67 9.88
N PHE A 92 1.74 2.12 8.63
CA PHE A 92 1.08 3.39 8.26
C PHE A 92 -0.31 3.49 8.88
N ARG A 93 -1.23 2.57 8.54
CA ARG A 93 -2.64 2.63 8.97
C ARG A 93 -2.84 2.48 10.47
N LEU A 94 -1.95 1.75 11.14
CA LEU A 94 -2.03 1.48 12.57
C LEU A 94 -1.07 2.35 13.39
N LYS A 95 -0.60 3.47 12.82
CA LYS A 95 0.24 4.49 13.48
C LYS A 95 1.56 3.94 14.03
N GLY A 96 2.04 2.83 13.47
CA GLY A 96 3.26 2.16 13.85
C GLY A 96 4.44 2.49 12.96
N LEU A 97 5.53 1.79 13.20
CA LEU A 97 6.78 1.83 12.43
C LEU A 97 6.96 0.51 11.68
N ALA A 98 7.68 0.54 10.58
CA ALA A 98 8.09 -0.68 9.88
C ALA A 98 9.50 -1.08 10.32
N VAL A 99 9.70 -2.37 10.57
CA VAL A 99 11.01 -2.94 10.89
C VAL A 99 11.33 -4.02 9.88
N CYS A 100 12.45 -3.90 9.19
CA CYS A 100 12.93 -4.91 8.25
C CYS A 100 14.45 -4.88 8.17
N ARG A 101 15.10 -6.05 8.21
CA ARG A 101 16.58 -6.18 8.14
C ARG A 101 17.35 -5.31 9.15
N GLY A 102 16.75 -5.00 10.29
CA GLY A 102 17.33 -4.17 11.34
C GLY A 102 17.16 -2.66 11.14
N GLU A 103 16.55 -2.25 10.03
CA GLU A 103 16.18 -0.87 9.77
C GLU A 103 14.78 -0.61 10.33
N VAL A 104 14.61 0.55 10.95
CA VAL A 104 13.33 1.08 11.42
C VAL A 104 12.99 2.25 10.51
N THR A 105 11.81 2.22 9.91
CA THR A 105 11.32 3.30 9.06
C THR A 105 9.96 3.75 9.52
N ASP A 106 9.69 5.04 9.36
CA ASP A 106 8.36 5.60 9.50
C ASP A 106 7.70 5.70 8.11
N PRO A 107 6.69 4.86 7.81
CA PRO A 107 5.95 4.95 6.56
C PRO A 107 5.25 6.31 6.34
N ALA A 108 5.03 7.09 7.41
CA ALA A 108 4.41 8.41 7.35
C ALA A 108 5.37 9.52 6.90
N ASP A 109 6.69 9.35 7.05
CA ASP A 109 7.71 10.36 6.75
C ASP A 109 8.24 10.28 5.30
N GLU A 110 7.82 9.27 4.53
CA GLU A 110 8.33 9.07 3.18
C GLU A 110 7.57 9.91 2.12
N GLU A 111 8.20 10.98 1.63
CA GLU A 111 7.59 12.00 0.75
C GLU A 111 7.48 11.59 -0.75
N GLU A 112 8.17 10.54 -1.21
CA GLU A 112 8.45 10.39 -2.65
C GLU A 112 7.43 9.59 -3.50
N SER A 113 6.31 9.11 -2.96
CA SER A 113 5.34 8.35 -3.78
C SER A 113 3.88 8.57 -3.39
N GLY A 114 3.07 8.96 -4.37
CA GLY A 114 1.62 9.09 -4.25
C GLY A 114 0.85 7.82 -4.65
N PRO A 115 -0.49 7.90 -4.75
CA PRO A 115 -1.33 6.80 -5.16
C PRO A 115 -1.18 6.48 -6.65
N ALA A 116 -1.67 5.30 -7.04
CA ALA A 116 -1.78 4.90 -8.43
C ALA A 116 -3.23 4.47 -8.75
N VAL A 117 -3.68 4.78 -9.96
CA VAL A 117 -4.94 4.26 -10.51
C VAL A 117 -4.61 3.13 -11.46
N ILE A 118 -5.00 1.90 -11.11
CA ILE A 118 -4.78 0.72 -11.94
C ILE A 118 -5.98 0.49 -12.84
N LEU A 119 -5.71 0.33 -14.13
CA LEU A 119 -6.69 0.20 -15.20
C LEU A 119 -6.51 -1.14 -15.94
N PRO A 120 -7.61 -1.75 -16.43
CA PRO A 120 -7.56 -3.01 -17.18
C PRO A 120 -6.92 -2.87 -18.57
N ALA A 121 -6.87 -1.65 -19.10
CA ALA A 121 -6.25 -1.33 -20.38
C ALA A 121 -5.65 0.09 -20.32
N ARG A 122 -4.69 0.37 -21.21
CA ARG A 122 -4.16 1.73 -21.37
C ARG A 122 -5.27 2.66 -21.90
N PRO A 123 -5.60 3.77 -21.20
CA PRO A 123 -6.59 4.72 -21.67
C PRO A 123 -6.04 5.54 -22.84
N ALA A 124 -6.94 5.97 -23.73
CA ALA A 124 -6.62 6.91 -24.79
C ALA A 124 -6.49 8.34 -24.24
N ALA A 125 -5.78 9.21 -24.96
CA ALA A 125 -5.59 10.60 -24.53
C ALA A 125 -6.93 11.36 -24.43
N GLU A 126 -7.89 11.06 -25.31
CA GLU A 126 -9.22 11.66 -25.31
C GLU A 126 -10.05 11.27 -24.08
N GLU A 127 -9.80 10.10 -23.50
CA GLU A 127 -10.45 9.64 -22.26
C GLU A 127 -9.86 10.36 -21.02
N LEU A 128 -8.60 10.79 -21.09
CA LEU A 128 -7.90 11.51 -20.02
C LEU A 128 -8.12 13.02 -20.08
N ALA A 129 -8.29 13.58 -21.28
CA ALA A 129 -8.43 15.03 -21.52
C ALA A 129 -9.48 15.77 -20.64
N PRO A 130 -10.59 15.14 -20.19
CA PRO A 130 -11.53 15.81 -19.29
C PRO A 130 -10.96 16.11 -17.89
N LEU A 131 -9.94 15.35 -17.45
CA LEU A 131 -9.39 15.39 -16.10
C LEU A 131 -7.92 15.81 -16.06
N LEU A 132 -7.19 15.55 -17.13
CA LEU A 132 -5.74 15.74 -17.21
C LEU A 132 -5.34 16.47 -18.49
N GLU A 133 -4.35 17.35 -18.38
CA GLU A 133 -3.69 18.01 -19.51
C GLU A 133 -2.45 17.21 -19.90
N GLN A 134 -2.30 16.87 -21.19
CA GLN A 134 -1.13 16.11 -21.66
C GLN A 134 0.10 17.02 -21.74
N ASP A 135 1.25 16.51 -21.30
CA ASP A 135 2.54 17.19 -21.44
C ASP A 135 2.94 17.27 -22.93
N GLU A 136 3.40 18.44 -23.38
CA GLU A 136 3.77 18.67 -24.78
C GLU A 136 5.02 17.87 -25.19
N GLU A 137 5.89 17.52 -24.25
CA GLU A 137 7.17 16.85 -24.48
C GLU A 137 7.13 15.34 -24.22
N ASP A 138 6.13 14.82 -23.49
CA ASP A 138 6.02 13.42 -23.09
C ASP A 138 4.58 12.89 -23.20
N GLU A 139 4.33 12.02 -24.17
CA GLU A 139 3.00 11.46 -24.45
C GLU A 139 2.41 10.62 -23.30
N PHE A 140 3.24 10.22 -22.32
CA PHE A 140 2.85 9.44 -21.14
C PHE A 140 2.71 10.29 -19.88
N ALA A 141 3.12 11.56 -19.92
CA ALA A 141 3.01 12.48 -18.79
C ALA A 141 1.82 13.42 -18.98
N PHE A 142 1.15 13.66 -17.86
CA PHE A 142 -0.02 14.52 -17.78
C PHE A 142 0.04 15.34 -16.50
N THR A 143 -0.75 16.41 -16.44
CA THR A 143 -0.86 17.27 -15.28
C THR A 143 -2.31 17.58 -14.96
N ALA A 144 -2.58 17.85 -13.69
CA ALA A 144 -3.82 18.43 -13.19
C ALA A 144 -3.47 19.46 -12.13
N GLY A 145 -3.30 20.72 -12.54
CA GLY A 145 -2.76 21.76 -11.67
C GLY A 145 -1.31 21.48 -11.26
N ASP A 146 -1.08 21.29 -9.97
CA ASP A 146 0.21 20.96 -9.36
C ASP A 146 0.50 19.44 -9.29
N ILE A 147 -0.46 18.61 -9.68
CA ILE A 147 -0.32 17.15 -9.67
C ILE A 147 0.25 16.68 -11.00
N ARG A 148 1.31 15.88 -10.94
CA ARG A 148 1.85 15.16 -12.09
C ARG A 148 1.26 13.74 -12.12
N ALA A 149 0.73 13.34 -13.27
CA ALA A 149 0.25 12.00 -13.54
C ALA A 149 1.12 11.35 -14.62
N VAL A 150 1.56 10.11 -14.41
CA VAL A 150 2.38 9.38 -15.39
C VAL A 150 1.75 8.04 -15.69
N LEU A 151 1.54 7.75 -16.97
CA LEU A 151 1.08 6.46 -17.43
C LEU A 151 2.25 5.50 -17.54
N VAL A 152 2.17 4.38 -16.82
CA VAL A 152 3.18 3.33 -16.85
C VAL A 152 2.53 1.95 -16.99
N PRO A 153 3.17 0.99 -17.67
CA PRO A 153 2.73 -0.40 -17.59
C PRO A 153 2.80 -0.89 -16.14
N GLU A 154 1.70 -1.44 -15.62
CA GLU A 154 1.67 -1.97 -14.26
C GLU A 154 2.50 -3.25 -14.20
N LYS A 155 3.56 -3.23 -13.41
CA LYS A 155 4.47 -4.36 -13.27
C LYS A 155 3.97 -5.30 -12.18
N GLY A 156 3.61 -6.51 -12.59
CA GLY A 156 3.10 -7.53 -11.67
C GLY A 156 1.58 -7.48 -11.59
N GLN A 157 1.03 -8.13 -10.57
CA GLN A 157 -0.41 -8.26 -10.35
C GLN A 157 -0.67 -8.15 -8.86
N PRO A 158 -0.76 -6.92 -8.30
CA PRO A 158 -1.05 -6.76 -6.88
C PRO A 158 -2.38 -7.47 -6.54
N PRO A 159 -2.50 -8.19 -5.41
CA PRO A 159 -3.71 -8.98 -5.14
C PRO A 159 -5.00 -8.14 -5.12
N ALA A 160 -4.90 -6.85 -4.78
CA ALA A 160 -6.00 -5.89 -4.84
C ALA A 160 -6.68 -5.79 -6.22
N VAL A 161 -5.98 -6.04 -7.33
CA VAL A 161 -6.54 -5.89 -8.69
C VAL A 161 -7.23 -7.15 -9.22
N GLN A 162 -7.41 -8.18 -8.40
CA GLN A 162 -8.03 -9.45 -8.83
C GLN A 162 -9.38 -9.25 -9.55
N GLU A 163 -10.16 -8.25 -9.16
CA GLU A 163 -11.46 -7.93 -9.77
C GLU A 163 -11.34 -7.33 -11.18
N LEU A 164 -10.21 -6.70 -11.51
CA LEU A 164 -9.94 -6.14 -12.84
C LEU A 164 -9.43 -7.19 -13.84
N LEU A 165 -8.77 -8.25 -13.35
CA LEU A 165 -8.11 -9.26 -14.18
C LEU A 165 -9.01 -9.90 -15.27
N PRO A 166 -10.29 -10.22 -15.02
CA PRO A 166 -11.16 -10.79 -16.06
C PRO A 166 -11.36 -9.89 -17.28
N PHE A 167 -11.09 -8.59 -17.14
CA PHE A 167 -11.26 -7.58 -18.19
C PHE A 167 -9.93 -7.03 -18.70
N ALA A 168 -8.81 -7.42 -18.08
CA ALA A 168 -7.52 -6.83 -18.36
C ALA A 168 -6.93 -7.33 -19.68
N VAL A 169 -6.61 -6.40 -20.57
CA VAL A 169 -5.81 -6.65 -21.79
C VAL A 169 -4.36 -6.27 -21.56
N GLU A 170 -4.14 -5.13 -20.88
CA GLU A 170 -2.83 -4.62 -20.46
C GLU A 170 -3.02 -3.79 -19.18
N LEU A 171 -2.60 -4.33 -18.03
CA LEU A 171 -2.67 -3.57 -16.79
C LEU A 171 -1.78 -2.32 -16.89
N THR A 172 -2.40 -1.16 -16.72
CA THR A 172 -1.75 0.15 -16.78
C THR A 172 -1.97 0.86 -15.45
N ALA A 173 -0.96 1.57 -14.97
CA ALA A 173 -1.08 2.43 -13.80
C ALA A 173 -0.93 3.89 -14.21
N ILE A 174 -1.80 4.75 -13.66
CA ILE A 174 -1.60 6.19 -13.64
C ILE A 174 -1.00 6.52 -12.27
N GLU A 175 0.32 6.75 -12.21
CA GLU A 175 1.01 7.13 -10.98
C GLU A 175 0.87 8.64 -10.75
N LEU A 176 0.32 9.02 -9.59
CA LEU A 176 0.14 10.43 -9.23
C LEU A 176 1.25 10.89 -8.27
N ARG A 177 1.76 12.09 -8.49
CA ARG A 177 2.79 12.75 -7.66
C ARG A 177 2.40 14.19 -7.38
N GLY A 178 2.60 14.62 -6.15
CA GLY A 178 2.32 15.96 -5.66
C GLY A 178 2.43 16.02 -4.13
N ASP A 179 2.31 17.22 -3.57
CA ASP A 179 2.63 17.48 -2.15
C ASP A 179 1.40 17.37 -1.23
N GLU A 180 0.19 17.20 -1.79
CA GLU A 180 -1.07 17.20 -1.04
C GLU A 180 -1.80 15.84 -1.17
N PRO A 181 -1.61 14.91 -0.20
CA PRO A 181 -2.19 13.56 -0.27
C PRO A 181 -3.71 13.52 -0.48
N ALA A 182 -4.44 14.45 0.15
CA ALA A 182 -5.89 14.54 0.00
C ALA A 182 -6.31 14.94 -1.43
N LYS A 183 -5.57 15.86 -2.08
CA LYS A 183 -5.83 16.22 -3.49
C LYS A 183 -5.48 15.06 -4.42
N LEU A 184 -4.36 14.37 -4.17
CA LEU A 184 -3.98 13.17 -4.92
C LEU A 184 -5.05 12.08 -4.83
N GLY A 185 -5.57 11.83 -3.62
CA GLY A 185 -6.63 10.86 -3.40
C GLY A 185 -7.93 11.22 -4.12
N ALA A 186 -8.34 12.49 -4.07
CA ALA A 186 -9.54 12.96 -4.76
C ALA A 186 -9.43 12.77 -6.29
N LEU A 187 -8.32 13.19 -6.89
CA LEU A 187 -8.09 13.01 -8.33
C LEU A 187 -8.00 11.52 -8.71
N ALA A 188 -7.33 10.70 -7.89
CA ALA A 188 -7.22 9.27 -8.14
C ALA A 188 -8.59 8.58 -8.16
N LEU A 189 -9.46 8.92 -7.21
CA LEU A 189 -10.82 8.37 -7.12
C LEU A 189 -11.67 8.81 -8.32
N GLU A 190 -11.57 10.08 -8.73
CA GLU A 190 -12.27 10.61 -9.91
C GLU A 190 -11.82 9.94 -11.22
N LEU A 191 -10.50 9.73 -11.38
CA LEU A 191 -9.93 8.97 -12.49
C LEU A 191 -10.39 7.51 -12.49
N ALA A 192 -10.40 6.85 -11.32
CA ALA A 192 -10.85 5.47 -11.20
C ALA A 192 -12.33 5.31 -11.53
N GLU A 193 -13.19 6.25 -11.09
CA GLU A 193 -14.60 6.25 -11.44
C GLU A 193 -14.80 6.44 -12.95
N SER A 194 -14.10 7.40 -13.55
CA SER A 194 -14.24 7.73 -14.98
C SER A 194 -13.72 6.62 -15.90
N LEU A 195 -12.66 5.92 -15.49
CA LEU A 195 -11.95 4.93 -16.31
C LEU A 195 -12.22 3.48 -15.89
N ASN A 196 -13.13 3.24 -14.95
CA ASN A 196 -13.41 1.93 -14.35
C ASN A 196 -12.15 1.26 -13.78
N GLY A 197 -11.36 2.04 -13.05
CA GLY A 197 -10.12 1.64 -12.42
C GLY A 197 -10.24 1.28 -10.94
N LEU A 198 -9.09 0.96 -10.35
CA LEU A 198 -8.91 0.75 -8.92
C LEU A 198 -7.82 1.69 -8.39
N VAL A 199 -8.12 2.44 -7.33
CA VAL A 199 -7.10 3.24 -6.65
C VAL A 199 -6.36 2.39 -5.63
N VAL A 200 -5.03 2.49 -5.66
CA VAL A 200 -4.16 1.92 -4.62
C VAL A 200 -3.17 2.96 -4.11
N ASP A 201 -2.78 2.84 -2.85
CA ASP A 201 -1.67 3.61 -2.30
C ASP A 201 -0.32 3.04 -2.76
N ARG A 202 0.76 3.70 -2.32
CA ARG A 202 2.14 3.30 -2.60
C ARG A 202 2.51 1.88 -2.15
N TRP A 203 1.79 1.32 -1.17
CA TRP A 203 1.97 -0.05 -0.67
C TRP A 203 1.01 -1.04 -1.33
N ARG A 204 0.26 -0.59 -2.35
CA ARG A 204 -0.70 -1.37 -3.12
C ARG A 204 -1.94 -1.80 -2.32
N PHE A 205 -2.27 -1.06 -1.25
CA PHE A 205 -3.55 -1.20 -0.56
C PHE A 205 -4.60 -0.37 -1.30
N ARG A 206 -5.78 -0.94 -1.51
CA ARG A 206 -6.95 -0.23 -2.03
C ARG A 206 -7.23 1.01 -1.17
N VAL A 207 -7.56 2.09 -1.87
CA VAL A 207 -7.97 3.39 -1.31
C VAL A 207 -9.44 3.59 -1.65
N ASP A 208 -10.27 3.78 -0.64
CA ASP A 208 -11.72 3.98 -0.80
C ASP A 208 -12.12 5.44 -0.53
N ALA A 209 -11.28 6.19 0.18
CA ALA A 209 -11.46 7.61 0.46
C ALA A 209 -10.12 8.36 0.37
N ALA A 210 -10.15 9.65 0.02
CA ALA A 210 -8.94 10.46 -0.12
C ALA A 210 -8.15 10.57 1.21
N GLU A 211 -8.86 10.54 2.33
CA GLU A 211 -8.32 10.58 3.68
C GLU A 211 -7.47 9.35 4.02
N ASP A 212 -7.66 8.22 3.32
CA ASP A 212 -6.86 7.00 3.53
C ASP A 212 -5.37 7.20 3.17
N LEU A 213 -5.05 8.24 2.39
CA LEU A 213 -3.67 8.61 2.01
C LEU A 213 -3.03 9.60 2.98
N VAL A 214 -3.80 10.23 3.87
CA VAL A 214 -3.28 11.23 4.79
C VAL A 214 -2.53 10.52 5.92
N PRO A 215 -1.24 10.87 6.18
CA PRO A 215 -0.50 10.27 7.28
C PRO A 215 -1.23 10.43 8.60
N PRO A 216 -1.46 9.34 9.36
CA PRO A 216 -2.20 9.45 10.60
C PRO A 216 -1.34 10.10 11.67
N THR A 217 -1.93 11.00 12.46
CA THR A 217 -1.25 11.62 13.60
C THR A 217 -0.98 10.59 14.69
N ARG A 218 0.29 10.47 15.09
CA ARG A 218 0.69 9.78 16.34
C ARG A 218 0.41 10.72 17.51
N GLU A 219 -0.28 10.21 18.52
CA GLU A 219 -0.47 10.91 19.81
C GLU A 219 0.72 10.70 20.74
#